data_AF-B8BVQ1-F1
#
_entry.id   AF-B8BVQ1-F1
#
_cell.length_a   1.000
_cell.length_b   1.000
_cell.length_c   1.000
_cell.angle_alpha   90.00
_cell.angle_beta   90.00
_cell.angle_gamma   90.00
#
_symmetry.space_group_name_H-M   'P 1'
#
loop_
_entity.id
_entity.type
_entity.pdbx_description
1 polymer ?
#
loop_
_entity_poly.entity_id
_entity_poly.type
_entity_poly.pdbx_seq_one_letter_code
_entity_poly.pdbx_strand_id
1 'polypeptide(L)'
;MNLFDRFTRVAKSNINNVLKSLEDPEKIMNQALEDMQTDLVKVRQSYAEITATQRRLMKQKEQAEALAEDWYKRAQLALSKGEEGLAKEALTRRQQQVETMEGLKLQIDMQATAVDKLYEGMQALEAKILESKSKKEQMVARARTAQSTQKVNDMLGGITGMTSMDAFNRMEEKVEALEAAAEVSAEMGALSGNALPGSKASSLESQFKMLEAGSSVDKELEEMKKMLGSTSSASKSSGGTDEELERLKREAGL
;
A
#
# COMPACT_ATOMS: atom_id res chain seq x y z
N MET A 1 28.13 27.01 -14.69
CA MET A 1 28.02 25.66 -14.06
C MET A 1 26.55 25.43 -13.73
N ASN A 2 25.88 24.58 -14.51
CA ASN A 2 24.42 24.45 -14.49
C ASN A 2 23.91 23.70 -13.26
N LEU A 3 22.82 24.19 -12.67
CA LEU A 3 22.04 23.51 -11.63
C LEU A 3 21.57 22.13 -12.07
N PHE A 4 21.36 21.93 -13.38
CA PHE A 4 20.99 20.66 -13.98
C PHE A 4 22.04 19.56 -13.78
N ASP A 5 23.33 19.87 -13.87
CA ASP A 5 24.40 18.88 -13.65
C ASP A 5 24.57 18.50 -12.17
N ARG A 6 24.15 19.40 -11.28
CA ARG A 6 24.10 19.10 -9.84
C ARG A 6 22.88 18.22 -9.52
N PHE A 7 21.76 18.44 -10.20
CA PHE A 7 20.54 17.66 -10.04
C PHE A 7 20.73 16.20 -10.49
N THR A 8 21.36 15.97 -11.65
CA THR A 8 21.64 14.62 -12.17
C THR A 8 22.66 13.85 -11.33
N ARG A 9 23.64 14.55 -10.73
CA ARG A 9 24.63 13.93 -9.84
C ARG A 9 24.06 13.53 -8.48
N VAL A 10 23.13 14.32 -7.94
CA VAL A 10 22.38 13.97 -6.71
C VAL A 10 21.40 12.83 -6.97
N ALA A 11 20.79 12.76 -8.16
CA ALA A 11 19.92 11.65 -8.55
C ALA A 11 20.65 10.30 -8.64
N LYS A 12 21.90 10.27 -9.15
CA LYS A 12 22.69 9.02 -9.26
C LYS A 12 23.33 8.56 -7.94
N SER A 13 23.67 9.47 -7.03
CA SER A 13 24.36 9.11 -5.78
C SER A 13 23.45 8.53 -4.70
N ASN A 14 22.13 8.69 -4.82
CA ASN A 14 21.16 8.25 -3.81
C ASN A 14 20.42 6.95 -4.15
N ILE A 15 20.70 6.32 -5.29
CA ILE A 15 19.99 5.10 -5.74
C ILE A 15 20.23 3.91 -4.78
N ASN A 16 21.35 3.88 -4.04
CA ASN A 16 21.60 2.80 -3.07
C ASN A 16 20.96 3.02 -1.68
N ASN A 17 20.53 4.23 -1.33
CA ASN A 17 19.89 4.53 -0.03
C ASN A 17 18.39 4.85 -0.14
N VAL A 18 17.86 5.05 -1.35
CA VAL A 18 16.43 5.30 -1.59
C VAL A 18 15.59 4.01 -1.60
N LEU A 19 16.21 2.83 -1.47
CA LEU A 19 15.47 1.57 -1.33
C LEU A 19 14.76 1.43 0.04
N LYS A 20 15.10 2.26 1.04
CA LYS A 20 14.48 2.26 2.39
C LYS A 20 13.61 3.49 2.70
N SER A 21 13.48 4.44 1.77
CA SER A 21 12.71 5.68 1.96
C SER A 21 11.54 5.78 0.98
N LEU A 22 10.88 4.65 0.71
CA LEU A 22 9.49 4.67 0.28
C LEU A 22 8.66 5.11 1.50
N GLU A 23 8.56 6.41 1.79
CA GLU A 23 7.34 6.85 2.46
C GLU A 23 6.20 6.42 1.55
N ASP A 24 5.32 5.58 2.10
CA ASP A 24 4.26 4.88 1.38
C ASP A 24 3.58 5.83 0.38
N PRO A 25 3.61 5.56 -0.94
CA PRO A 25 2.97 6.43 -1.94
C PRO A 25 1.49 6.68 -1.62
N GLU A 26 0.84 5.75 -0.91
CA GLU A 26 -0.50 5.93 -0.35
C GLU A 26 -0.55 7.08 0.66
N LYS A 27 0.42 7.18 1.57
CA LYS A 27 0.52 8.23 2.60
C LYS A 27 0.71 9.62 1.99
N ILE A 28 1.58 9.76 0.98
CA ILE A 28 1.81 11.06 0.31
C ILE A 28 0.54 11.53 -0.40
N MET A 29 -0.16 10.63 -1.10
CA MET A 29 -1.42 10.96 -1.76
C MET A 29 -2.54 11.28 -0.78
N ASN A 30 -2.58 10.59 0.37
CA ASN A 30 -3.50 10.91 1.46
C ASN A 30 -3.28 12.32 1.98
N GLN A 31 -2.03 12.68 2.28
CA GLN A 31 -1.68 14.01 2.77
C GLN A 31 -2.07 15.09 1.76
N ALA A 32 -1.70 14.92 0.48
CA ALA A 32 -2.05 15.89 -0.55
C ALA A 32 -3.57 16.08 -0.68
N LEU A 33 -4.36 15.00 -0.54
CA LEU A 33 -5.81 15.07 -0.59
C LEU A 33 -6.39 15.80 0.63
N GLU A 34 -5.81 15.60 1.81
CA GLU A 34 -6.19 16.26 3.06
C GLU A 34 -5.86 17.76 3.03
N ASP A 35 -4.69 18.12 2.50
CA ASP A 35 -4.28 19.50 2.30
C ASP A 35 -5.25 20.22 1.34
N MET A 36 -5.59 19.59 0.20
CA MET A 36 -6.57 20.14 -0.74
C MET A 36 -7.96 20.33 -0.11
N GLN A 37 -8.41 19.39 0.73
CA GLN A 37 -9.69 19.52 1.45
C GLN A 37 -9.66 20.66 2.46
N THR A 38 -8.54 20.80 3.18
CA THR A 38 -8.33 21.89 4.13
C THR A 38 -8.36 23.24 3.42
N ASP A 39 -7.69 23.33 2.26
CA ASP A 39 -7.70 24.56 1.46
C ASP A 39 -9.09 24.86 0.87
N LEU A 40 -9.86 23.84 0.47
CA LEU A 40 -11.25 24.04 0.07
C LEU A 40 -12.10 24.64 1.19
N VAL A 41 -11.91 24.20 2.44
CA VAL A 41 -12.62 24.80 3.59
C VAL A 41 -12.25 26.27 3.75
N LYS A 42 -10.97 26.63 3.67
CA LYS A 42 -10.53 28.03 3.74
C LYS A 42 -11.11 28.88 2.62
N VAL A 43 -11.08 28.38 1.38
CA VAL A 43 -11.66 29.08 0.21
C VAL A 43 -13.16 29.30 0.40
N ARG A 44 -13.90 28.29 0.89
CA ARG A 44 -15.33 28.43 1.20
C ARG A 44 -15.60 29.47 2.29
N GLN A 45 -14.77 29.53 3.33
CA GLN A 45 -14.88 30.55 4.38
C GLN A 45 -14.63 31.95 3.82
N SER A 46 -13.54 32.16 3.08
CA SER A 46 -13.25 33.45 2.45
C SER A 46 -14.34 33.86 1.45
N TYR A 47 -14.87 32.93 0.66
CA TYR A 47 -15.99 33.19 -0.24
C TYR A 47 -17.24 33.63 0.53
N ALA A 48 -17.57 32.97 1.64
CA ALA A 48 -18.70 33.34 2.49
C ALA A 48 -18.55 34.73 3.10
N GLU A 49 -17.35 35.07 3.61
CA GLU A 49 -17.05 36.38 4.19
C GLU A 49 -17.18 37.52 3.17
N ILE A 50 -16.64 37.32 1.97
CA ILE A 50 -16.71 38.33 0.90
C ILE A 50 -18.15 38.46 0.41
N THR A 51 -18.86 37.35 0.23
CA THR A 51 -20.29 37.37 -0.16
C THR A 51 -21.15 38.07 0.90
N ALA A 52 -20.88 37.85 2.19
CA ALA A 52 -21.56 38.55 3.28
C ALA A 52 -21.28 40.06 3.24
N THR A 53 -20.03 40.45 2.97
CA THR A 53 -19.64 41.85 2.80
C THR A 53 -20.37 42.50 1.63
N GLN A 54 -20.42 41.83 0.48
CA GLN A 54 -21.14 42.31 -0.71
C GLN A 54 -22.63 42.47 -0.43
N ARG A 55 -23.27 41.50 0.25
CA ARG A 55 -24.68 41.60 0.66
C ARG A 55 -24.93 42.78 1.61
N ARG A 56 -24.00 43.06 2.53
CA ARG A 56 -24.09 44.22 3.41
C ARG A 56 -24.05 45.53 2.63
N LEU A 57 -23.17 45.64 1.63
CA LEU A 57 -23.10 46.81 0.74
C LEU A 57 -24.39 46.98 -0.07
N MET A 58 -24.94 45.88 -0.62
CA MET A 58 -26.22 45.90 -1.34
C MET A 58 -27.36 46.42 -0.44
N LYS A 59 -27.43 45.95 0.80
CA LYS A 59 -28.43 46.43 1.77
C LYS A 59 -28.26 47.92 2.11
N GLN A 60 -27.02 48.38 2.26
CA GLN A 60 -26.74 49.81 2.48
C GLN A 60 -27.16 50.66 1.28
N LYS A 61 -26.93 50.16 0.06
CA LYS A 61 -27.36 50.84 -1.17
C LYS A 61 -28.88 50.95 -1.23
N GLU A 62 -29.59 49.86 -0.94
CA GLU A 62 -31.06 49.83 -0.91
C GLU A 62 -31.63 50.79 0.15
N GLN A 63 -30.98 50.90 1.31
CA GLN A 63 -31.35 51.88 2.34
C GLN A 63 -31.16 53.32 1.86
N ALA A 64 -30.03 53.64 1.21
CA ALA A 64 -29.79 54.95 0.64
C ALA A 64 -30.81 55.31 -0.46
N GLU A 65 -31.16 54.35 -1.30
CA GLU A 65 -32.18 54.47 -2.34
C GLU A 65 -33.56 54.78 -1.73
N ALA A 66 -33.99 54.03 -0.71
CA ALA A 66 -35.24 54.26 -0.01
C ALA A 66 -35.29 55.65 0.66
N LEU A 67 -34.18 56.10 1.26
CA LEU A 67 -34.07 57.44 1.82
C LEU A 67 -34.12 58.53 0.74
N ALA A 68 -33.48 58.31 -0.41
CA ALA A 68 -33.54 59.24 -1.54
C ALA A 68 -34.99 59.40 -2.06
N GLU A 69 -35.74 58.30 -2.15
CA GLU A 69 -37.16 58.34 -2.50
C GLU A 69 -38.02 59.05 -1.46
N ASP A 70 -37.76 58.84 -0.17
CA ASP A 70 -38.50 59.53 0.89
C ASP A 70 -38.25 61.04 0.86
N TRP A 71 -37.00 61.47 0.68
CA TRP A 71 -36.67 62.88 0.47
C TRP A 71 -37.32 63.46 -0.78
N TYR A 72 -37.44 62.67 -1.84
CA TYR A 72 -38.15 63.08 -3.05
C TYR A 72 -39.64 63.32 -2.80
N LYS A 73 -40.32 62.40 -2.10
CA LYS A 73 -41.73 62.55 -1.69
C LYS A 73 -41.94 63.77 -0.79
N ARG A 74 -41.02 64.00 0.15
CA ARG A 74 -41.04 65.21 1.03
C ARG A 74 -40.87 66.50 0.23
N ALA A 75 -39.98 66.52 -0.76
CA ALA A 75 -39.79 67.68 -1.64
C ALA A 75 -41.06 68.00 -2.45
N GLN A 76 -41.72 66.97 -3.00
CA GLN A 76 -43.00 67.12 -3.70
C GLN A 76 -44.10 67.68 -2.77
N LEU A 77 -44.19 67.16 -1.54
CA LEU A 77 -45.14 67.65 -0.54
C LEU A 77 -44.88 69.12 -0.17
N ALA A 78 -43.62 69.50 0.08
CA ALA A 78 -43.26 70.87 0.37
C ALA A 78 -43.62 71.82 -0.79
N LEU A 79 -43.34 71.43 -2.03
CA LEU A 79 -43.68 72.20 -3.22
C LEU A 79 -45.21 72.36 -3.38
N SER A 80 -45.99 71.30 -3.10
CA SER A 80 -47.46 71.37 -3.15
C SER A 80 -48.06 72.34 -2.14
N LYS A 81 -47.31 72.66 -1.08
CA LYS A 81 -47.70 73.62 -0.03
C LYS A 81 -47.12 75.02 -0.26
N GLY A 82 -46.40 75.25 -1.37
CA GLY A 82 -45.74 76.53 -1.67
C GLY A 82 -44.46 76.78 -0.89
N GLU A 83 -43.96 75.78 -0.14
CA GLU A 83 -42.76 75.90 0.70
C GLU A 83 -41.50 75.57 -0.11
N GLU A 84 -41.11 76.47 -1.03
CA GLU A 84 -39.98 76.24 -1.94
C GLU A 84 -38.64 76.05 -1.22
N GLY A 85 -38.42 76.72 -0.09
CA GLY A 85 -37.21 76.57 0.71
C GLY A 85 -37.03 75.14 1.24
N LEU A 86 -38.10 74.58 1.82
CA LEU A 86 -38.11 73.20 2.31
C LEU A 86 -37.98 72.19 1.17
N ALA A 87 -38.58 72.47 0.01
CA ALA A 87 -38.43 71.61 -1.16
C ALA A 87 -36.98 71.55 -1.65
N LYS A 88 -36.29 72.70 -1.72
CA LYS A 88 -34.86 72.76 -2.08
C LYS A 88 -34.00 71.99 -1.08
N GLU A 89 -34.23 72.16 0.22
CA GLU A 89 -33.46 71.43 1.23
C GLU A 89 -33.67 69.91 1.13
N ALA A 90 -34.91 69.46 0.95
CA ALA A 90 -35.22 68.04 0.76
C ALA A 90 -34.55 67.47 -0.51
N LEU A 91 -34.51 68.23 -1.61
CA LEU A 91 -33.80 67.82 -2.83
C LEU A 91 -32.28 67.76 -2.62
N THR A 92 -31.69 68.66 -1.84
CA THR A 92 -30.26 68.59 -1.48
C THR A 92 -29.96 67.31 -0.70
N ARG A 93 -30.81 66.95 0.27
CA ARG A 93 -30.63 65.70 1.03
C ARG A 93 -30.82 64.46 0.16
N ARG A 94 -31.78 64.48 -0.77
CA ARG A 94 -31.93 63.43 -1.78
C ARG A 94 -30.65 63.28 -2.59
N GLN A 95 -30.07 64.37 -3.07
CA GLN A 95 -28.85 64.36 -3.89
C GLN A 95 -27.69 63.68 -3.14
N GLN A 96 -27.51 63.99 -1.84
CA GLN A 96 -26.50 63.31 -1.00
C GLN A 96 -26.72 61.80 -0.91
N GLN A 97 -27.98 61.34 -0.81
CA GLN A 97 -28.28 59.90 -0.79
C GLN A 97 -28.05 59.24 -2.14
N VAL A 98 -28.34 59.93 -3.25
CA VAL A 98 -28.04 59.45 -4.60
C VAL A 98 -26.53 59.29 -4.81
N GLU A 99 -25.72 60.27 -4.39
CA GLU A 99 -24.26 60.18 -4.45
C GLU A 99 -23.73 59.01 -3.59
N THR A 100 -24.32 58.79 -2.41
CA THR A 100 -23.98 57.65 -1.54
C THR A 100 -24.31 56.32 -2.23
N MET A 101 -25.50 56.22 -2.84
CA MET A 101 -25.94 55.05 -3.59
C MET A 101 -25.02 54.74 -4.78
N GLU A 102 -24.61 55.77 -5.53
CA GLU A 102 -23.68 55.63 -6.66
C GLU A 102 -22.30 55.15 -6.19
N GLY A 103 -21.78 55.71 -5.09
CA GLY A 103 -20.53 55.27 -4.49
C GLY A 103 -20.58 53.80 -4.03
N LEU A 104 -21.68 53.39 -3.39
CA LEU A 104 -21.89 51.99 -2.98
C LEU A 104 -22.03 51.06 -4.19
N LYS A 105 -22.70 51.50 -5.26
CA LYS A 105 -22.83 50.72 -6.50
C LYS A 105 -21.45 50.44 -7.11
N LEU A 106 -20.60 51.45 -7.21
CA LEU A 106 -19.23 51.27 -7.71
C LEU A 106 -18.44 50.25 -6.87
N GLN A 107 -18.56 50.30 -5.54
CA GLN A 107 -17.92 49.33 -4.66
C GLN A 107 -18.45 47.90 -4.87
N ILE A 108 -19.76 47.75 -5.03
CA ILE A 108 -20.40 46.44 -5.31
C ILE A 108 -19.92 45.89 -6.65
N ASP A 109 -19.88 46.72 -7.70
CA ASP A 109 -19.48 46.32 -9.05
C ASP A 109 -18.00 45.91 -9.07
N MET A 110 -17.13 46.62 -8.35
CA MET A 110 -15.72 46.25 -8.18
C MET A 110 -15.54 44.91 -7.47
N GLN A 111 -16.40 44.58 -6.49
CA GLN A 111 -16.34 43.32 -5.76
C GLN A 111 -16.96 42.15 -6.53
N ALA A 112 -17.94 42.40 -7.41
CA ALA A 112 -18.66 41.34 -8.12
C ALA A 112 -17.70 40.42 -8.90
N THR A 113 -16.77 41.00 -9.66
CA THR A 113 -15.78 40.21 -10.41
C THR A 113 -14.86 39.37 -9.51
N ALA A 114 -14.54 39.85 -8.31
CA ALA A 114 -13.72 39.11 -7.36
C ALA A 114 -14.49 37.93 -6.75
N VAL A 115 -15.76 38.13 -6.42
CA VAL A 115 -16.66 37.07 -5.92
C VAL A 115 -16.86 35.98 -6.95
N ASP A 116 -17.08 36.35 -8.21
CA ASP A 116 -17.26 35.40 -9.32
C ASP A 116 -16.00 34.54 -9.53
N LYS A 117 -14.82 35.18 -9.57
CA LYS A 117 -13.54 34.45 -9.69
C LYS A 117 -13.28 33.51 -8.52
N LEU A 118 -13.64 33.91 -7.30
CA LEU A 118 -13.51 33.04 -6.14
C LEU A 118 -14.46 31.85 -6.22
N TYR A 119 -15.69 32.06 -6.70
CA TYR A 119 -16.66 30.98 -6.91
C TYR A 119 -16.16 29.99 -7.97
N GLU A 120 -15.68 30.48 -9.11
CA GLU A 120 -15.09 29.64 -10.17
C GLU A 120 -13.87 28.85 -9.67
N GLY A 121 -12.97 29.51 -8.93
CA GLY A 121 -11.80 28.86 -8.33
C GLY A 121 -12.18 27.79 -7.30
N MET A 122 -13.20 28.06 -6.48
CA MET A 122 -13.75 27.09 -5.54
C MET A 122 -14.31 25.85 -6.26
N GLN A 123 -15.13 26.04 -7.30
CA GLN A 123 -15.68 24.95 -8.10
C GLN A 123 -14.57 24.13 -8.79
N ALA A 124 -13.55 24.80 -9.31
CA ALA A 124 -12.40 24.13 -9.92
C ALA A 124 -11.62 23.28 -8.89
N LEU A 125 -11.43 23.79 -7.66
CA LEU A 125 -10.79 23.04 -6.58
C LEU A 125 -11.63 21.83 -6.15
N GLU A 126 -12.95 21.98 -6.04
CA GLU A 126 -13.87 20.87 -5.77
C GLU A 126 -13.76 19.76 -6.83
N ALA A 127 -13.80 20.14 -8.10
CA ALA A 127 -13.63 19.20 -9.21
C ALA A 127 -12.25 18.52 -9.17
N LYS A 128 -11.19 19.27 -8.86
CA LYS A 128 -9.83 18.73 -8.75
C LYS A 128 -9.70 17.74 -7.60
N ILE A 129 -10.35 17.98 -6.48
CA ILE A 129 -10.36 17.05 -5.34
C ILE A 129 -11.02 15.73 -5.75
N LEU A 130 -12.16 15.78 -6.45
CA LEU A 130 -12.84 14.56 -6.94
C LEU A 130 -11.96 13.78 -7.92
N GLU A 131 -11.31 14.47 -8.86
CA GLU A 131 -10.36 13.86 -9.79
C GLU A 131 -9.18 13.21 -9.04
N SER A 132 -8.61 13.91 -8.07
CA SER A 132 -7.50 13.43 -7.25
C SER A 132 -7.88 12.22 -6.40
N LYS A 133 -9.11 12.15 -5.86
CA LYS A 133 -9.63 10.96 -5.16
C LYS A 133 -9.63 9.73 -6.08
N SER A 134 -10.19 9.86 -7.28
CA SER A 134 -10.22 8.76 -8.25
C SER A 134 -8.81 8.32 -8.67
N LYS A 135 -7.91 9.28 -8.92
CA LYS A 135 -6.50 8.97 -9.25
C LYS A 135 -5.78 8.27 -8.12
N LYS A 136 -5.98 8.71 -6.87
CA LYS A 136 -5.42 8.04 -5.70
C LYS A 136 -5.86 6.59 -5.64
N GLU A 137 -7.15 6.29 -5.77
CA GLU A 137 -7.68 4.92 -5.75
C GLU A 137 -7.04 4.04 -6.84
N GLN A 138 -6.93 4.57 -8.07
CA GLN A 138 -6.25 3.88 -9.16
C GLN A 138 -4.77 3.62 -8.86
N MET A 139 -4.06 4.61 -8.30
CA MET A 139 -2.64 4.48 -7.99
C MET A 139 -2.37 3.55 -6.80
N VAL A 140 -3.24 3.54 -5.79
CA VAL A 140 -3.20 2.56 -4.68
C VAL A 140 -3.44 1.14 -5.20
N ALA A 141 -4.42 0.93 -6.08
CA ALA A 141 -4.66 -0.38 -6.68
C ALA A 141 -3.46 -0.87 -7.51
N ARG A 142 -2.86 0.02 -8.30
CA ARG A 142 -1.62 -0.27 -9.05
C ARG A 142 -0.44 -0.56 -8.13
N ALA A 143 -0.25 0.23 -7.07
CA ALA A 143 0.80 0.03 -6.08
C ALA A 143 0.65 -1.32 -5.37
N ARG A 144 -0.57 -1.71 -4.96
CA ARG A 144 -0.86 -3.02 -4.38
C ARG A 144 -0.59 -4.18 -5.35
N THR A 145 -0.96 -4.01 -6.62
CA THR A 145 -0.69 -5.02 -7.67
C THR A 145 0.81 -5.16 -7.91
N ALA A 146 1.53 -4.04 -7.99
CA ALA A 146 2.99 -4.03 -8.15
C ALA A 146 3.69 -4.65 -6.94
N GLN A 147 3.29 -4.32 -5.71
CA GLN A 147 3.79 -4.94 -4.48
C GLN A 147 3.51 -6.44 -4.44
N SER A 148 2.32 -6.89 -4.88
CA SER A 148 1.96 -8.31 -4.92
C SER A 148 2.79 -9.05 -5.97
N THR A 149 2.99 -8.45 -7.15
CA THR A 149 3.84 -9.00 -8.22
C THR A 149 5.30 -9.06 -7.77
N GLN A 150 5.80 -8.03 -7.09
CA GLN A 150 7.13 -8.02 -6.50
C GLN A 150 7.27 -9.13 -5.46
N LYS A 151 6.32 -9.29 -4.53
CA LYS A 151 6.33 -10.39 -3.55
C LYS A 151 6.32 -11.76 -4.22
N VAL A 152 5.49 -11.96 -5.25
CA VAL A 152 5.46 -13.22 -6.02
C VAL A 152 6.79 -13.44 -6.74
N ASN A 153 7.39 -12.42 -7.35
CA ASN A 153 8.70 -12.52 -8.00
C ASN A 153 9.85 -12.71 -7.02
N ASP A 154 9.76 -12.15 -5.81
CA ASP A 154 10.75 -12.37 -4.75
C ASP A 154 10.62 -13.80 -4.19
N MET A 155 9.40 -14.30 -4.02
CA MET A 155 9.15 -15.70 -3.67
C MET A 155 9.60 -16.64 -4.78
N LEU A 156 9.26 -16.34 -6.05
CA LEU A 156 9.60 -17.15 -7.19
C LEU A 156 11.10 -17.07 -7.49
N GLY A 157 11.73 -15.91 -7.36
CA GLY A 157 13.19 -15.71 -7.43
C GLY A 157 13.93 -16.39 -6.29
N GLY A 158 13.31 -16.45 -5.10
CA GLY A 158 13.74 -17.31 -4.00
C GLY A 158 13.55 -18.81 -4.25
N ILE A 159 12.59 -19.19 -5.10
CA ILE A 159 12.30 -20.58 -5.50
C ILE A 159 13.09 -21.01 -6.76
N THR A 160 13.51 -20.08 -7.62
CA THR A 160 14.24 -20.37 -8.87
C THR A 160 15.75 -20.17 -8.74
N GLY A 161 16.26 -19.89 -7.54
CA GLY A 161 17.67 -19.56 -7.29
C GLY A 161 18.39 -20.39 -6.23
N MET A 162 17.76 -21.40 -5.64
CA MET A 162 18.44 -22.45 -4.88
C MET A 162 17.80 -23.77 -5.27
N THR A 163 18.61 -24.63 -5.87
CA THR A 163 18.19 -25.96 -6.28
C THR A 163 17.55 -26.65 -5.08
N SER A 164 16.45 -27.40 -5.30
CA SER A 164 15.90 -28.28 -4.26
C SER A 164 16.96 -29.24 -3.69
N MET A 165 18.10 -29.40 -4.39
CA MET A 165 19.32 -30.05 -3.97
C MET A 165 20.06 -29.32 -2.83
N ASP A 166 20.14 -27.99 -2.81
CA ASP A 166 20.80 -27.24 -1.71
C ASP A 166 19.99 -27.27 -0.41
N ALA A 167 18.65 -27.31 -0.53
CA ALA A 167 17.78 -27.56 0.62
C ALA A 167 17.89 -29.02 1.11
N PHE A 168 18.10 -29.98 0.20
CA PHE A 168 18.39 -31.37 0.53
C PHE A 168 19.75 -31.51 1.23
N ASN A 169 20.81 -30.92 0.68
CA ASN A 169 22.16 -30.93 1.27
C ASN A 169 22.19 -30.29 2.65
N ARG A 170 21.47 -29.17 2.87
CA ARG A 170 21.33 -28.56 4.20
C ARG A 170 20.51 -29.42 5.18
N MET A 171 19.62 -30.28 4.67
CA MET A 171 18.88 -31.21 5.52
C MET A 171 19.73 -32.44 5.83
N GLU A 172 20.50 -32.94 4.88
CA GLU A 172 21.49 -34.01 5.04
C GLU A 172 22.57 -33.63 6.05
N GLU A 173 23.19 -32.45 5.91
CA GLU A 173 24.20 -31.93 6.84
C GLU A 173 23.63 -31.71 8.26
N LYS A 174 22.32 -31.41 8.35
CA LYS A 174 21.62 -31.24 9.63
C LYS A 174 21.21 -32.57 10.26
N VAL A 175 20.90 -33.59 9.44
CA VAL A 175 20.67 -34.96 9.90
C VAL A 175 21.99 -35.57 10.35
N GLU A 176 23.08 -35.41 9.60
CA GLU A 176 24.42 -35.85 9.96
C GLU A 176 24.91 -35.18 11.27
N ALA A 177 24.66 -33.88 11.44
CA ALA A 177 24.95 -33.19 12.70
C ALA A 177 24.08 -33.68 13.87
N LEU A 178 22.83 -34.10 13.63
CA LEU A 178 21.96 -34.68 14.64
C LEU A 178 22.35 -36.12 14.98
N GLU A 179 22.80 -36.91 14.00
CA GLU A 179 23.35 -38.25 14.19
C GLU A 179 24.67 -38.19 14.96
N ALA A 180 25.58 -37.29 14.59
CA ALA A 180 26.81 -37.03 15.33
C ALA A 180 26.53 -36.53 16.76
N ALA A 181 25.53 -35.67 16.96
CA ALA A 181 25.12 -35.24 18.29
C ALA A 181 24.46 -36.37 19.10
N ALA A 182 23.75 -37.29 18.45
CA ALA A 182 23.18 -38.47 19.09
C ALA A 182 24.26 -39.50 19.45
N GLU A 183 25.27 -39.69 18.61
CA GLU A 183 26.46 -40.50 18.91
C GLU A 183 27.26 -39.89 20.07
N VAL A 184 27.52 -38.58 20.06
CA VAL A 184 28.18 -37.89 21.19
C VAL A 184 27.32 -37.94 22.45
N SER A 185 25.99 -37.90 22.34
CA SER A 185 25.10 -38.07 23.49
C SER A 185 25.04 -39.53 23.98
N ALA A 186 25.22 -40.51 23.10
CA ALA A 186 25.33 -41.92 23.48
C ALA A 186 26.70 -42.23 24.12
N GLU A 187 27.76 -41.59 23.62
CA GLU A 187 29.12 -41.67 24.17
C GLU A 187 29.22 -40.90 25.51
N MET A 188 28.53 -39.77 25.64
CA MET A 188 28.40 -39.03 26.90
C MET A 188 27.44 -39.72 27.89
N GLY A 189 26.45 -40.46 27.40
CA GLY A 189 25.62 -41.39 28.19
C GLY A 189 26.41 -42.58 28.71
N ALA A 190 27.36 -43.09 27.92
CA ALA A 190 28.33 -44.11 28.35
C ALA A 190 29.39 -43.55 29.32
N LEU A 191 29.67 -42.24 29.27
CA LEU A 191 30.54 -41.52 30.22
C LEU A 191 29.84 -41.03 31.50
N SER A 192 28.51 -41.17 31.60
CA SER A 192 27.70 -40.78 32.77
C SER A 192 27.07 -41.98 33.49
N GLY A 193 27.83 -43.08 33.57
CA GLY A 193 27.40 -44.32 34.23
C GLY A 193 28.54 -45.05 34.93
N ASN A 194 28.89 -44.59 36.12
CA ASN A 194 29.65 -45.26 37.17
C ASN A 194 31.15 -45.65 36.96
N ALA A 195 31.95 -45.07 37.87
CA ALA A 195 33.04 -45.69 38.63
C ALA A 195 34.50 -45.56 38.13
N LEU A 196 35.14 -44.50 38.67
CA LEU A 196 36.48 -44.43 39.27
C LEU A 196 37.76 -44.67 38.44
N PRO A 197 38.85 -43.92 38.75
CA PRO A 197 40.09 -43.92 37.99
C PRO A 197 41.00 -45.10 38.37
N GLY A 198 41.57 -45.74 37.34
CA GLY A 198 42.74 -46.62 37.42
C GLY A 198 42.45 -48.10 37.66
N SER A 199 42.26 -48.88 36.57
CA SER A 199 42.74 -50.27 36.54
C SER A 199 42.97 -50.76 35.10
N LYS A 200 44.11 -51.43 34.90
CA LYS A 200 44.69 -51.86 33.64
C LYS A 200 44.07 -53.18 33.15
N ALA A 201 42.84 -53.16 32.61
CA ALA A 201 42.16 -54.38 32.17
C ALA A 201 41.76 -54.42 30.68
N SER A 202 41.82 -53.30 29.96
CA SER A 202 41.32 -53.20 28.57
C SER A 202 42.29 -53.66 27.48
N SER A 203 43.50 -54.14 27.81
CA SER A 203 44.52 -54.49 26.80
C SER A 203 44.59 -55.97 26.42
N LEU A 204 43.85 -56.86 27.10
CA LEU A 204 43.92 -58.32 26.90
C LEU A 204 42.78 -58.85 26.01
N GLU A 205 41.57 -58.30 26.15
CA GLU A 205 40.39 -58.69 25.38
C GLU A 205 40.50 -58.34 23.87
N SER A 206 41.16 -57.22 23.56
CA SER A 206 41.40 -56.78 22.18
C SER A 206 42.46 -57.63 21.45
N GLN A 207 43.34 -58.31 22.20
CA GLN A 207 44.34 -59.23 21.62
C GLN A 207 43.74 -60.60 21.30
N PHE A 208 42.69 -61.05 22.00
CA PHE A 208 41.99 -62.30 21.70
C PHE A 208 41.03 -62.17 20.50
N LYS A 209 40.36 -61.02 20.35
CA LYS A 209 39.40 -60.78 19.26
C LYS A 209 40.02 -60.72 17.86
N MET A 210 41.33 -60.53 17.77
CA MET A 210 42.11 -60.52 16.52
C MET A 210 42.71 -61.89 16.19
N LEU A 211 42.69 -62.83 17.14
CA LEU A 211 43.19 -64.21 17.04
C LEU A 211 42.07 -65.24 16.78
N GLU A 212 40.81 -64.86 16.97
CA GLU A 212 39.62 -65.59 16.50
C GLU A 212 39.24 -65.15 15.08
N ALA A 213 40.19 -65.23 14.15
CA ALA A 213 40.12 -66.29 13.16
C ALA A 213 38.81 -66.19 12.32
N GLY A 214 38.86 -65.66 11.10
CA GLY A 214 39.96 -65.91 10.19
C GLY A 214 40.19 -67.41 10.07
N SER A 215 39.15 -68.16 9.70
CA SER A 215 39.20 -69.59 9.32
C SER A 215 37.89 -70.00 8.63
N SER A 216 37.99 -70.68 7.49
CA SER A 216 36.91 -71.30 6.69
C SER A 216 36.30 -70.52 5.52
N VAL A 217 37.17 -69.98 4.67
CA VAL A 217 36.89 -69.82 3.22
C VAL A 217 36.61 -71.19 2.54
N ASP A 218 36.80 -72.33 3.22
CA ASP A 218 36.46 -73.66 2.72
C ASP A 218 35.00 -74.13 3.00
N LYS A 219 34.16 -73.33 3.69
CA LYS A 219 32.73 -73.64 3.88
C LYS A 219 31.80 -73.11 2.77
N GLU A 220 32.32 -72.31 1.84
CA GLU A 220 31.55 -71.81 0.69
C GLU A 220 31.11 -72.88 -0.33
N LEU A 221 31.55 -74.15 -0.25
CA LEU A 221 31.33 -75.11 -1.34
C LEU A 221 30.15 -76.10 -1.16
N GLU A 222 29.72 -76.41 0.08
CA GLU A 222 28.65 -77.40 0.32
C GLU A 222 27.23 -76.81 0.28
N GLU A 223 27.05 -75.53 0.63
CA GLU A 223 25.74 -74.85 0.49
C GLU A 223 25.38 -74.57 -0.99
N MET A 224 26.37 -74.68 -1.89
CA MET A 224 26.17 -74.64 -3.35
C MET A 224 25.27 -75.77 -3.90
N LYS A 225 24.86 -76.79 -3.14
CA LYS A 225 24.03 -77.90 -3.66
C LYS A 225 22.56 -77.89 -3.28
N LYS A 226 22.13 -77.08 -2.30
CA LYS A 226 20.76 -77.14 -1.78
C LYS A 226 19.78 -76.15 -2.42
N MET A 227 20.25 -75.01 -2.93
CA MET A 227 19.34 -73.98 -3.48
C MET A 227 19.06 -74.09 -4.99
N LEU A 228 19.75 -74.96 -5.73
CA LEU A 228 19.50 -75.21 -7.16
C LEU A 228 18.47 -76.35 -7.43
N GLY A 229 17.77 -76.87 -6.41
CA GLY A 229 17.02 -78.14 -6.49
C GLY A 229 15.48 -78.11 -6.38
N SER A 230 14.82 -76.96 -6.20
CA SER A 230 13.34 -76.90 -6.21
C SER A 230 12.86 -75.58 -6.82
N THR A 231 12.60 -75.49 -8.13
CA THR A 231 11.27 -75.76 -8.73
C THR A 231 10.22 -74.82 -8.11
N SER A 232 9.56 -73.87 -8.79
CA SER A 232 9.32 -73.64 -10.21
C SER A 232 8.56 -72.31 -10.37
N SER A 233 8.80 -71.63 -11.50
CA SER A 233 7.94 -70.64 -12.16
C SER A 233 8.23 -69.15 -11.94
N ALA A 234 9.08 -68.61 -12.82
CA ALA A 234 8.75 -67.42 -13.57
C ALA A 234 8.25 -67.84 -14.96
N SER A 235 7.03 -67.46 -15.38
CA SER A 235 6.78 -66.61 -16.57
C SER A 235 5.34 -66.70 -17.12
N LYS A 236 4.83 -65.50 -17.47
CA LYS A 236 4.00 -65.15 -18.65
C LYS A 236 2.49 -65.49 -18.71
N SER A 237 1.73 -64.40 -18.89
CA SER A 237 0.77 -64.13 -19.99
C SER A 237 -0.72 -64.03 -19.64
N SER A 238 -1.41 -63.26 -20.50
CA SER A 238 -2.81 -62.79 -20.46
C SER A 238 -3.04 -61.69 -19.42
N GLY A 239 -3.70 -60.58 -19.70
CA GLY A 239 -4.70 -60.25 -20.71
C GLY A 239 -5.64 -59.27 -20.01
N GLY A 240 -6.01 -58.18 -20.67
CA GLY A 240 -6.64 -57.04 -20.02
C GLY A 240 -7.96 -57.34 -19.31
N THR A 241 -8.22 -56.57 -18.25
CA THR A 241 -9.54 -56.20 -17.73
C THR A 241 -9.36 -55.13 -16.64
N ASP A 242 -8.77 -53.99 -16.98
CA ASP A 242 -8.92 -52.78 -16.14
C ASP A 242 -9.20 -51.50 -16.95
N GLU A 243 -9.33 -51.62 -18.27
CA GLU A 243 -9.89 -50.57 -19.15
C GLU A 243 -11.41 -50.73 -19.39
N GLU A 244 -12.03 -51.82 -18.91
CA GLU A 244 -13.46 -52.11 -19.13
C GLU A 244 -14.37 -51.68 -17.94
N LEU A 245 -13.80 -51.48 -16.75
CA LEU A 245 -14.51 -50.95 -15.57
C LEU A 245 -14.60 -49.41 -15.53
N GLU A 246 -13.75 -48.71 -16.29
CA GLU A 246 -13.82 -47.24 -16.47
C GLU A 246 -14.64 -46.84 -17.71
N ARG A 247 -14.77 -47.71 -18.72
CA ARG A 247 -15.65 -47.47 -19.89
C ARG A 247 -17.14 -47.63 -19.57
N LEU A 248 -17.50 -48.59 -18.71
CA LEU A 248 -18.89 -48.76 -18.23
C LEU A 248 -19.40 -47.64 -17.30
N LYS A 249 -18.50 -46.79 -16.77
CA LYS A 249 -18.88 -45.58 -15.99
C LYS A 249 -18.97 -44.31 -16.84
N ARG A 250 -18.52 -44.34 -18.10
CA ARG A 250 -18.67 -43.20 -19.05
C ARG A 250 -19.75 -43.40 -20.11
N GLU A 251 -20.23 -44.63 -20.32
CA GLU A 251 -21.31 -44.92 -21.29
C GLU A 251 -22.70 -45.06 -20.64
N ALA A 252 -22.79 -45.09 -19.31
CA ALA A 252 -24.06 -44.96 -18.58
C ALA A 252 -24.38 -43.48 -18.32
N GLY A 253 -24.54 -42.70 -19.39
CA GLY A 253 -25.07 -41.34 -19.35
C GLY A 253 -26.52 -41.28 -18.86
N LEU A 254 -26.68 -41.46 -17.55
CA LEU A 254 -27.71 -40.94 -16.66
C LEU A 254 -27.05 -40.59 -15.32
#